data_AF-A0A165WYS1-F1
#
_entry.id   AF-A0A165WYS1-F1
#
_cell.length_a   1.000
_cell.length_b   1.000
_cell.length_c   1.000
_cell.angle_alpha   90.00
_cell.angle_beta   90.00
_cell.angle_gamma   90.00
#
_symmetry.space_group_name_H-M   'P 1'
#
loop_
_entity.id
_entity.type
_entity.pdbx_description
1 polymer ?
#
loop_
_entity_poly.entity_id
_entity_poly.type
_entity_poly.pdbx_seq_one_letter_code
_entity_poly.pdbx_strand_id
1 'polypeptide(L)'
;MDIDLEAPLPEPTGEEQTTPAIGQKRRRTGTNSDRSSKKKKTAPSSSSSPEVPPAADMWHLKKSDVPKAAAGVQKALQIHLRILGILCSPFSVLPRVSGSLSPSMQARLSDQHNADASVQAAIMRAATMNREATLKYEDLRNAISHAGATNKQSSLYRDMRRMLSYEIHIKFAYSALLSLGLSSFTPDIYGNNPDSFFNLLHERIALSTFEHMCTSFAYTAFNVNLRYAKDPVFLQKIYRHFLFSYLRKNGEKEEEQPGVLKEEADFDNVYRRRRNTAKGRVEWLKANGYGREVVALFECNECTSEDEYDAGRGGYVVKAVTGRSPAITSFAAFIDEKRAKSIQPGRGKNVKKTRHAPRTRIRISPPPLPTVVSLPKTAPLDFFDPEYFNENLPPLERIRYEECGVALPPESVRGETVQEHAVWKNMPDEEFMEKYGSQVKAQYIIPTQEELDRIAAYEADANNNRADADADDEDEDDDEDEDDEDE
;
A
#
# COMPACT_ATOMS: atom_id res chain seq x y z
N MET A 1 3.44 4.41 87.83
CA MET A 1 4.75 4.42 87.15
C MET A 1 4.49 4.78 85.70
N ASP A 2 3.82 5.92 85.45
CA ASP A 2 4.35 7.31 85.47
C ASP A 2 5.34 7.46 84.29
N ILE A 3 5.21 8.37 83.31
CA ILE A 3 4.77 9.78 83.35
C ILE A 3 4.16 10.20 81.99
N ASP A 4 3.23 11.17 82.07
CA ASP A 4 2.48 11.94 81.06
C ASP A 4 3.28 12.94 80.17
N LEU A 5 2.50 13.62 79.28
CA LEU A 5 2.64 14.99 78.69
C LEU A 5 3.20 15.02 77.25
N GLU A 6 2.68 15.78 76.26
CA GLU A 6 1.69 16.87 76.17
C GLU A 6 1.40 17.14 74.66
N ALA A 7 0.19 17.63 74.32
CA ALA A 7 -0.15 18.30 73.03
C ALA A 7 0.19 19.82 73.13
N PRO A 8 0.13 20.75 72.11
CA PRO A 8 -0.98 20.96 71.14
C PRO A 8 -0.72 21.66 69.74
N LEU A 9 -1.73 21.57 68.82
CA LEU A 9 -2.39 22.49 67.81
C LEU A 9 -1.71 23.79 67.23
N PRO A 10 -2.27 24.56 66.23
CA PRO A 10 -3.43 24.40 65.30
C PRO A 10 -3.25 24.90 63.80
N GLU A 11 -4.28 24.62 62.97
CA GLU A 11 -4.97 25.35 61.84
C GLU A 11 -4.25 26.31 60.84
N PRO A 12 -4.83 26.51 59.61
CA PRO A 12 -5.87 27.53 59.44
C PRO A 12 -7.12 27.09 58.65
N THR A 13 -8.26 27.57 59.16
CA THR A 13 -9.57 27.73 58.52
C THR A 13 -9.57 28.71 57.34
N GLY A 14 -10.52 28.52 56.41
CA GLY A 14 -10.91 29.53 55.43
C GLY A 14 -12.03 29.04 54.50
N GLU A 15 -13.26 29.20 54.95
CA GLU A 15 -14.51 29.00 54.19
C GLU A 15 -14.73 30.12 53.15
N GLU A 16 -15.35 29.79 52.00
CA GLU A 16 -16.41 30.56 51.32
C GLU A 16 -16.99 29.70 50.18
N GLN A 17 -18.14 29.02 50.40
CA GLN A 17 -19.48 29.38 49.88
C GLN A 17 -19.50 29.70 48.36
N THR A 18 -20.16 28.95 47.48
CA THR A 18 -21.63 28.95 47.33
C THR A 18 -22.06 27.97 46.22
N THR A 19 -23.10 27.17 46.49
CA THR A 19 -24.09 26.69 45.50
C THR A 19 -25.18 27.79 45.37
N PRO A 20 -26.13 27.87 44.39
CA PRO A 20 -26.93 26.74 43.86
C PRO A 20 -27.46 26.90 42.39
N ALA A 21 -27.86 25.82 41.69
CA ALA A 21 -29.24 25.31 41.46
C ALA A 21 -30.01 25.76 40.19
N ILE A 22 -30.63 24.76 39.53
CA ILE A 22 -31.97 24.75 38.86
C ILE A 22 -32.08 25.58 37.56
N GLY A 23 -32.67 25.14 36.43
CA GLY A 23 -33.42 23.95 36.05
C GLY A 23 -34.17 24.16 34.71
N GLN A 24 -34.85 23.10 34.27
CA GLN A 24 -35.97 23.04 33.29
C GLN A 24 -35.67 23.26 31.79
N LYS A 25 -35.75 22.20 30.96
CA LYS A 25 -36.93 21.72 30.18
C LYS A 25 -37.58 22.77 29.27
N ARG A 26 -37.53 22.55 27.94
CA ARG A 26 -38.74 22.28 27.12
C ARG A 26 -38.45 21.93 25.65
N ARG A 27 -39.47 21.30 25.07
CA ARG A 27 -39.62 20.56 23.81
C ARG A 27 -40.69 21.27 22.97
N ARG A 28 -40.57 21.31 21.63
CA ARG A 28 -41.63 21.49 20.59
C ARG A 28 -40.94 21.57 19.20
N THR A 29 -41.12 20.67 18.22
CA THR A 29 -42.21 20.42 17.25
C THR A 29 -42.72 21.64 16.45
N GLY A 30 -42.60 21.59 15.11
CA GLY A 30 -43.55 22.25 14.19
C GLY A 30 -43.03 22.77 12.82
N THR A 31 -43.16 21.95 11.76
CA THR A 31 -43.76 22.22 10.42
C THR A 31 -43.33 23.37 9.47
N ASN A 32 -42.87 22.96 8.28
CA ASN A 32 -43.23 23.31 6.87
C ASN A 32 -43.47 24.75 6.35
N SER A 33 -42.87 25.00 5.17
CA SER A 33 -43.34 25.71 3.93
C SER A 33 -42.19 26.57 3.37
N ASP A 34 -41.94 26.82 2.08
CA ASP A 34 -42.40 26.33 0.77
C ASP A 34 -41.44 26.90 -0.32
N ARG A 35 -41.37 26.22 -1.47
CA ARG A 35 -41.04 26.67 -2.85
C ARG A 35 -40.01 27.78 -3.18
N SER A 36 -39.06 27.42 -4.06
CA SER A 36 -38.75 28.17 -5.29
C SER A 36 -38.08 27.27 -6.33
N SER A 37 -38.42 27.49 -7.60
CA SER A 37 -38.32 26.56 -8.73
C SER A 37 -37.37 27.01 -9.85
N LYS A 38 -36.69 26.03 -10.45
CA LYS A 38 -36.25 25.88 -11.86
C LYS A 38 -35.62 27.08 -12.61
N LYS A 39 -34.41 26.84 -13.16
CA LYS A 39 -34.14 27.04 -14.60
C LYS A 39 -33.11 26.02 -15.12
N LYS A 40 -33.60 25.14 -16.00
CA LYS A 40 -32.85 24.19 -16.83
C LYS A 40 -32.27 24.97 -18.02
N LYS A 41 -30.97 24.81 -18.32
CA LYS A 41 -30.40 25.08 -19.66
C LYS A 41 -29.94 23.74 -20.24
N THR A 42 -30.47 23.44 -21.42
CA THR A 42 -30.19 22.26 -22.25
C THR A 42 -29.26 22.67 -23.40
N ALA A 43 -28.20 21.89 -23.63
CA ALA A 43 -27.49 21.72 -24.91
C ALA A 43 -26.75 20.35 -24.86
N PRO A 44 -26.49 19.70 -26.01
CA PRO A 44 -26.75 18.28 -26.20
C PRO A 44 -25.57 17.37 -25.81
N SER A 45 -25.88 16.28 -25.10
CA SER A 45 -24.98 15.15 -24.90
C SER A 45 -24.93 14.30 -26.17
N SER A 46 -23.75 14.18 -26.77
CA SER A 46 -23.41 13.07 -27.65
C SER A 46 -23.59 11.77 -26.88
N SER A 47 -24.34 10.84 -27.46
CA SER A 47 -24.61 9.52 -26.92
C SER A 47 -23.33 8.67 -26.93
N SER A 48 -22.62 8.61 -25.81
CA SER A 48 -21.86 7.40 -25.47
C SER A 48 -22.86 6.36 -24.98
N SER A 49 -22.81 5.17 -25.59
CA SER A 49 -23.53 4.01 -25.09
C SER A 49 -23.15 3.77 -23.62
N PRO A 50 -24.09 3.37 -22.75
CA PRO A 50 -23.74 2.98 -21.39
C PRO A 50 -22.91 1.70 -21.48
N GLU A 51 -21.61 1.87 -21.31
CA GLU A 51 -20.68 0.80 -21.00
C GLU A 51 -21.22 0.08 -19.76
N VAL A 52 -21.48 -1.22 -19.91
CA VAL A 52 -21.96 -2.06 -18.82
C VAL A 52 -20.81 -2.13 -17.82
N PRO A 53 -20.97 -1.65 -16.58
CA PRO A 53 -19.89 -1.74 -15.61
C PRO A 53 -19.51 -3.21 -15.44
N PRO A 54 -18.20 -3.54 -15.40
CA PRO A 54 -17.76 -4.91 -15.24
C PRO A 54 -18.44 -5.50 -14.01
N ALA A 55 -18.98 -6.71 -14.16
CA ALA A 55 -19.66 -7.41 -13.07
C ALA A 55 -18.73 -7.43 -11.86
N ALA A 56 -19.07 -6.70 -10.80
CA ALA A 56 -18.27 -6.62 -9.59
C ALA A 56 -17.86 -8.04 -9.18
N ASP A 57 -16.55 -8.28 -9.05
CA ASP A 57 -16.01 -9.58 -8.65
C ASP A 57 -16.75 -10.05 -7.40
N MET A 58 -17.64 -11.04 -7.57
CA MET A 58 -18.65 -11.44 -6.59
C MET A 58 -18.02 -11.90 -5.27
N TRP A 59 -16.75 -12.28 -5.30
CA TRP A 59 -16.00 -12.79 -4.16
C TRP A 59 -15.08 -11.75 -3.54
N HIS A 60 -14.97 -10.56 -4.13
CA HIS A 60 -14.13 -9.51 -3.61
C HIS A 60 -14.71 -8.92 -2.31
N LEU A 61 -13.93 -8.94 -1.24
CA LEU A 61 -14.27 -8.29 0.03
C LEU A 61 -13.56 -6.95 0.11
N LYS A 62 -14.30 -5.89 0.44
CA LYS A 62 -13.72 -4.58 0.69
C LYS A 62 -13.12 -4.53 2.10
N LYS A 63 -12.15 -3.64 2.32
CA LYS A 63 -11.55 -3.40 3.65
C LYS A 63 -12.60 -3.09 4.72
N SER A 64 -13.68 -2.40 4.36
CA SER A 64 -14.81 -2.10 5.25
C SER A 64 -15.60 -3.33 5.71
N ASP A 65 -15.54 -4.42 4.95
CA ASP A 65 -16.30 -5.65 5.22
C ASP A 65 -15.62 -6.55 6.25
N VAL A 66 -14.35 -6.29 6.55
CA VAL A 66 -13.58 -6.99 7.59
C VAL A 66 -13.52 -6.14 8.85
N PRO A 67 -14.17 -6.55 9.95
CA PRO A 67 -14.04 -5.84 11.22
C PRO A 67 -12.58 -5.78 11.67
N LYS A 68 -12.11 -4.64 12.17
CA LYS A 68 -10.73 -4.49 12.68
C LYS A 68 -10.36 -5.58 13.70
N ALA A 69 -11.30 -5.95 14.56
CA ALA A 69 -11.13 -7.02 15.56
C ALA A 69 -11.00 -8.45 14.97
N ALA A 70 -11.20 -8.61 13.67
CA ALA A 70 -11.08 -9.86 12.91
C ALA A 70 -9.83 -9.91 12.02
N ALA A 71 -9.02 -8.84 11.97
CA ALA A 71 -7.79 -8.78 11.14
C ALA A 71 -6.83 -9.96 11.43
N GLY A 72 -6.68 -10.34 12.70
CA GLY A 72 -5.89 -11.51 13.11
C GLY A 72 -6.43 -12.84 12.56
N VAL A 73 -7.76 -12.97 12.44
CA VAL A 73 -8.41 -14.16 11.85
C VAL A 73 -8.18 -14.22 10.35
N GLN A 74 -8.36 -13.10 9.64
CA GLN A 74 -8.10 -13.00 8.20
C GLN A 74 -6.66 -13.39 7.90
N LYS A 75 -5.70 -12.76 8.60
CA LYS A 75 -4.27 -13.03 8.43
C LYS A 75 -3.92 -14.49 8.71
N ALA A 76 -4.42 -15.06 9.82
CA ALA A 76 -4.17 -16.45 10.16
C ALA A 76 -4.74 -17.42 9.12
N LEU A 77 -5.95 -17.17 8.61
CA LEU A 77 -6.58 -18.01 7.58
C LEU A 77 -5.82 -17.94 6.26
N GLN A 78 -5.38 -16.75 5.82
CA GLN A 78 -4.55 -16.62 4.62
C GLN A 78 -3.22 -17.38 4.75
N ILE A 79 -2.56 -17.28 5.91
CA ILE A 79 -1.34 -18.07 6.19
C ILE A 79 -1.63 -19.57 6.18
N HIS A 80 -2.76 -20.01 6.75
CA HIS A 80 -3.18 -21.42 6.71
C HIS A 80 -3.35 -21.92 5.27
N LEU A 81 -4.03 -21.16 4.42
CA LEU A 81 -4.24 -21.51 3.01
C LEU A 81 -2.91 -21.56 2.24
N ARG A 82 -2.00 -20.62 2.50
CA ARG A 82 -0.64 -20.64 1.94
C ARG A 82 0.16 -21.85 2.42
N ILE A 83 0.03 -22.26 3.69
CA ILE A 83 0.66 -23.48 4.21
C ILE A 83 0.12 -24.72 3.48
N LEU A 84 -1.20 -24.85 3.35
CA LEU A 84 -1.82 -25.97 2.65
C LEU A 84 -1.34 -26.08 1.19
N GLY A 85 -1.21 -24.94 0.50
CA GLY A 85 -0.72 -24.86 -0.88
C GLY A 85 0.80 -24.78 -1.06
N ILE A 86 1.59 -24.73 0.02
CA ILE A 86 3.06 -24.51 0.01
C ILE A 86 3.43 -23.22 -0.77
N LEU A 87 2.65 -22.14 -0.56
CA LEU A 87 2.82 -20.84 -1.21
C LEU A 87 3.70 -19.92 -0.36
N CYS A 88 5.01 -20.19 -0.36
CA CYS A 88 5.99 -19.57 0.55
C CYS A 88 6.53 -18.19 0.12
N SER A 89 6.15 -17.71 -1.06
CA SER A 89 6.51 -16.38 -1.58
C SER A 89 5.24 -15.53 -1.74
N PRO A 90 5.30 -14.19 -1.60
CA PRO A 90 4.17 -13.34 -1.96
C PRO A 90 3.72 -13.57 -3.41
N PHE A 91 4.67 -13.87 -4.30
CA PHE A 91 4.50 -14.13 -5.72
C PHE A 91 4.12 -15.58 -6.06
N SER A 92 3.96 -16.46 -5.06
CA SER A 92 3.56 -17.85 -5.31
C SER A 92 2.06 -17.92 -5.63
N VAL A 93 1.72 -18.50 -6.77
CA VAL A 93 0.35 -18.72 -7.24
C VAL A 93 -0.03 -20.21 -7.19
N LEU A 94 -1.32 -20.51 -7.17
CA LEU A 94 -1.79 -21.90 -7.26
C LEU A 94 -1.67 -22.40 -8.71
N PRO A 95 -1.16 -23.63 -8.92
CA PRO A 95 -1.11 -24.21 -10.25
C PRO A 95 -2.52 -24.53 -10.77
N ARG A 96 -2.69 -24.53 -12.09
CA ARG A 96 -3.89 -25.09 -12.72
C ARG A 96 -4.04 -26.57 -12.35
N VAL A 97 -5.29 -27.02 -12.21
CA VAL A 97 -5.58 -28.42 -11.92
C VAL A 97 -5.22 -29.27 -13.14
N SER A 98 -4.08 -29.94 -13.07
CA SER A 98 -3.63 -30.87 -14.11
C SER A 98 -4.33 -32.22 -13.95
N GLY A 99 -5.48 -32.40 -14.59
CA GLY A 99 -6.14 -33.69 -14.75
C GLY A 99 -7.61 -33.72 -14.30
N SER A 100 -8.33 -34.76 -14.72
CA SER A 100 -9.68 -35.02 -14.21
C SER A 100 -9.62 -35.57 -12.79
N LEU A 101 -10.59 -35.18 -11.94
CA LEU A 101 -10.82 -35.81 -10.64
C LEU A 101 -10.74 -37.33 -10.78
N SER A 102 -9.97 -38.01 -9.92
CA SER A 102 -9.89 -39.47 -9.99
C SER A 102 -11.30 -40.08 -9.87
N PRO A 103 -11.61 -41.19 -10.57
CA PRO A 103 -12.93 -41.82 -10.50
C PRO A 103 -13.39 -42.15 -9.07
N SER A 104 -12.42 -42.47 -8.18
CA SER A 104 -12.68 -42.71 -6.76
C SER A 104 -13.06 -41.44 -5.99
N MET A 105 -12.51 -40.28 -6.37
CA MET A 105 -12.93 -38.98 -5.84
C MET A 105 -14.30 -38.56 -6.39
N GLN A 106 -14.54 -38.73 -7.69
CA GLN A 106 -15.84 -38.42 -8.30
C GLN A 106 -16.98 -39.23 -7.66
N ALA A 107 -16.76 -40.54 -7.43
CA ALA A 107 -17.73 -41.42 -6.77
C ALA A 107 -17.97 -41.09 -5.28
N ARG A 108 -16.94 -40.59 -4.57
CA ARG A 108 -17.05 -40.18 -3.16
C ARG A 108 -17.71 -38.80 -2.97
N LEU A 109 -17.66 -37.95 -3.99
CA LEU A 109 -18.09 -36.56 -3.94
C LEU A 109 -19.45 -36.33 -4.63
N SER A 110 -20.20 -37.40 -4.92
CA SER A 110 -21.49 -37.31 -5.62
C SER A 110 -22.66 -36.77 -4.76
N ASP A 111 -22.45 -36.51 -3.46
CA ASP A 111 -23.46 -35.97 -2.52
C ASP A 111 -22.81 -35.00 -1.51
N GLN A 112 -23.43 -33.84 -1.27
CA GLN A 112 -22.97 -32.81 -0.34
C GLN A 112 -22.99 -33.28 1.12
N HIS A 113 -23.97 -34.11 1.52
CA HIS A 113 -24.01 -34.68 2.87
C HIS A 113 -22.84 -35.64 3.11
N ASN A 114 -22.40 -36.32 2.04
CA ASN A 114 -21.25 -37.21 2.06
C ASN A 114 -19.92 -36.42 2.16
N ALA A 115 -19.85 -35.19 1.64
CA ALA A 115 -18.66 -34.35 1.75
C ALA A 115 -18.37 -33.94 3.20
N ASP A 116 -19.39 -33.48 3.94
CA ASP A 116 -19.25 -33.12 5.35
C ASP A 116 -18.88 -34.31 6.22
N ALA A 117 -19.58 -35.44 6.04
CA ALA A 117 -19.26 -36.68 6.73
C ALA A 117 -17.85 -37.18 6.40
N SER A 118 -17.43 -37.05 5.14
CA SER A 118 -16.09 -37.42 4.68
C SER A 118 -15.00 -36.55 5.29
N VAL A 119 -15.22 -35.23 5.38
CA VAL A 119 -14.29 -34.29 6.03
C VAL A 119 -14.19 -34.59 7.52
N GLN A 120 -15.31 -34.80 8.22
CA GLN A 120 -15.29 -35.17 9.64
C GLN A 120 -14.55 -36.50 9.87
N ALA A 121 -14.80 -37.50 9.03
CA ALA A 121 -14.09 -38.77 9.09
C ALA A 121 -12.59 -38.61 8.77
N ALA A 122 -12.22 -37.72 7.85
CA ALA A 122 -10.83 -37.42 7.54
C ALA A 122 -10.12 -36.71 8.70
N ILE A 123 -10.78 -35.76 9.35
CA ILE A 123 -10.32 -35.09 10.57
C ILE A 123 -10.08 -36.09 11.70
N MET A 124 -10.99 -37.06 11.89
CA MET A 124 -10.81 -38.15 12.86
C MET A 124 -9.63 -39.06 12.51
N ARG A 125 -9.46 -39.40 11.23
CA ARG A 125 -8.32 -40.22 10.76
C ARG A 125 -6.99 -39.47 10.85
N ALA A 126 -6.99 -38.15 10.66
CA ALA A 126 -5.80 -37.30 10.69
C ALA A 126 -5.10 -37.27 12.04
N ALA A 127 -5.78 -37.69 13.12
CA ALA A 127 -5.17 -37.88 14.44
C ALA A 127 -4.14 -39.03 14.45
N THR A 128 -4.16 -39.93 13.46
CA THR A 128 -3.17 -41.00 13.29
C THR A 128 -1.99 -40.52 12.45
N MET A 129 -0.75 -40.88 12.83
CA MET A 129 0.44 -40.44 12.10
C MET A 129 0.43 -40.93 10.64
N ASN A 130 0.40 -39.99 9.71
CA ASN A 130 0.55 -40.26 8.28
C ASN A 130 2.00 -39.94 7.84
N ARG A 131 2.71 -40.94 7.28
CA ARG A 131 4.08 -40.78 6.76
C ARG A 131 4.14 -39.75 5.63
N GLU A 132 3.15 -39.74 4.74
CA GLU A 132 3.10 -38.78 3.62
C GLU A 132 2.89 -37.35 4.11
N ALA A 133 2.12 -37.14 5.18
CA ALA A 133 1.98 -35.83 5.81
C ALA A 133 3.30 -35.33 6.41
N THR A 134 4.16 -36.24 6.87
CA THR A 134 5.52 -35.88 7.32
C THR A 134 6.38 -35.41 6.16
N LEU A 135 6.30 -36.08 4.99
CA LEU A 135 7.01 -35.64 3.80
C LEU A 135 6.53 -34.25 3.33
N LYS A 136 5.22 -34.01 3.28
CA LYS A 136 4.66 -32.70 2.94
C LYS A 136 5.10 -31.58 3.89
N TYR A 137 5.22 -31.88 5.17
CA TYR A 137 5.77 -30.93 6.14
C TYR A 137 7.24 -30.59 5.85
N GLU A 138 8.06 -31.58 5.49
CA GLU A 138 9.46 -31.32 5.09
C GLU A 138 9.54 -30.53 3.77
N ASP A 139 8.64 -30.80 2.81
CA ASP A 139 8.53 -29.99 1.58
C ASP A 139 8.24 -28.52 1.92
N LEU A 140 7.27 -28.26 2.80
CA LEU A 140 6.96 -26.91 3.29
C LEU A 140 8.18 -26.26 3.96
N ARG A 141 8.86 -26.98 4.85
CA ARG A 141 10.04 -26.49 5.56
C ARG A 141 11.18 -26.12 4.60
N ASN A 142 11.39 -26.94 3.58
CA ASN A 142 12.39 -26.68 2.54
C ASN A 142 11.98 -25.46 1.71
N ALA A 143 10.71 -25.36 1.29
CA ALA A 143 10.19 -24.22 0.55
C ALA A 143 10.31 -22.90 1.34
N ILE A 144 10.00 -22.89 2.63
CA ILE A 144 10.20 -21.73 3.51
C ILE A 144 11.68 -21.38 3.62
N SER A 145 12.57 -22.37 3.74
CA SER A 145 14.02 -22.14 3.77
C SER A 145 14.53 -21.49 2.49
N HIS A 146 14.06 -21.95 1.33
CA HIS A 146 14.39 -21.37 0.03
C HIS A 146 13.84 -19.95 -0.13
N ALA A 147 12.56 -19.71 0.20
CA ALA A 147 11.98 -18.37 0.19
C ALA A 147 12.71 -17.40 1.13
N GLY A 148 13.19 -17.91 2.26
CA GLY A 148 14.03 -17.17 3.20
C GLY A 148 15.42 -16.83 2.69
N ALA A 149 15.91 -17.42 1.59
CA ALA A 149 17.20 -17.00 1.02
C ALA A 149 17.09 -15.60 0.38
N THR A 150 15.95 -15.30 -0.24
CA THR A 150 15.70 -14.07 -0.98
C THR A 150 14.86 -13.05 -0.20
N ASN A 151 13.94 -13.50 0.67
CA ASN A 151 12.89 -12.65 1.25
C ASN A 151 12.90 -12.62 2.79
N LYS A 152 14.07 -12.59 3.45
CA LYS A 152 14.21 -12.63 4.93
C LYS A 152 13.41 -11.58 5.68
N GLN A 153 13.19 -10.41 5.06
CA GLN A 153 12.50 -9.28 5.67
C GLN A 153 10.98 -9.29 5.42
N SER A 154 10.48 -10.17 4.55
CA SER A 154 9.05 -10.27 4.26
C SER A 154 8.27 -10.69 5.52
N SER A 155 7.15 -10.01 5.76
CA SER A 155 6.18 -10.35 6.80
C SER A 155 5.68 -11.79 6.63
N LEU A 156 5.34 -12.18 5.39
CA LEU A 156 4.91 -13.53 5.03
C LEU A 156 5.94 -14.59 5.44
N TYR A 157 7.20 -14.41 5.06
CA TYR A 157 8.27 -15.35 5.42
C TYR A 157 8.39 -15.52 6.94
N ARG A 158 8.36 -14.41 7.68
CA ARG A 158 8.43 -14.44 9.15
C ARG A 158 7.25 -15.18 9.75
N ASP A 159 6.06 -14.94 9.25
CA ASP A 159 4.82 -15.54 9.75
C ASP A 159 4.76 -17.04 9.44
N MET A 160 5.11 -17.46 8.23
CA MET A 160 5.21 -18.88 7.87
C MET A 160 6.32 -19.60 8.66
N ARG A 161 7.48 -18.94 8.86
CA ARG A 161 8.56 -19.50 9.68
C ARG A 161 8.14 -19.72 11.13
N ARG A 162 7.35 -18.80 11.71
CA ARG A 162 6.78 -18.99 13.07
C ARG A 162 5.88 -20.22 13.13
N MET A 163 5.13 -20.50 12.05
CA MET A 163 4.25 -21.65 12.01
C MET A 163 4.97 -23.00 12.06
N LEU A 164 6.25 -23.08 11.66
CA LEU A 164 7.04 -24.32 11.76
C LEU A 164 7.18 -24.85 13.20
N SER A 165 7.01 -24.01 14.23
CA SER A 165 6.98 -24.47 15.63
C SER A 165 5.73 -25.33 15.96
N TYR A 166 4.71 -25.32 15.10
CA TYR A 166 3.45 -26.06 15.26
C TYR A 166 3.40 -27.29 14.33
N GLU A 167 4.52 -28.00 14.22
CA GLU A 167 4.71 -29.17 13.35
C GLU A 167 3.56 -30.19 13.45
N ILE A 168 3.15 -30.55 14.66
CA ILE A 168 2.10 -31.54 14.90
C ILE A 168 0.78 -31.10 14.24
N HIS A 169 0.43 -29.81 14.35
CA HIS A 169 -0.81 -29.26 13.81
C HIS A 169 -0.76 -29.12 12.28
N ILE A 170 0.40 -28.75 11.72
CA ILE A 170 0.59 -28.71 10.27
C ILE A 170 0.50 -30.13 9.67
N LYS A 171 1.19 -31.10 10.29
CA LYS A 171 1.10 -32.51 9.89
C LYS A 171 -0.32 -33.05 10.01
N PHE A 172 -1.07 -32.64 11.02
CA PHE A 172 -2.50 -32.96 11.13
C PHE A 172 -3.29 -32.42 9.93
N ALA A 173 -3.10 -31.14 9.56
CA ALA A 173 -3.80 -30.55 8.43
C ALA A 173 -3.51 -31.27 7.10
N TYR A 174 -2.23 -31.61 6.84
CA TYR A 174 -1.87 -32.42 5.68
C TYR A 174 -2.42 -33.84 5.76
N SER A 175 -2.43 -34.47 6.94
CA SER A 175 -3.01 -35.81 7.13
C SER A 175 -4.50 -35.83 6.82
N ALA A 176 -5.23 -34.76 7.18
CA ALA A 176 -6.64 -34.62 6.90
C ALA A 176 -6.91 -34.46 5.40
N LEU A 177 -6.10 -33.66 4.71
CA LEU A 177 -6.15 -33.48 3.25
C LEU A 177 -5.87 -34.81 2.51
N LEU A 178 -4.80 -35.51 2.89
CA LEU A 178 -4.44 -36.82 2.30
C LEU A 178 -5.50 -37.90 2.60
N SER A 179 -6.14 -37.85 3.78
CA SER A 179 -7.23 -38.76 4.15
C SER A 179 -8.50 -38.58 3.31
N LEU A 180 -8.59 -37.48 2.55
CA LEU A 180 -9.61 -37.24 1.53
C LEU A 180 -9.12 -37.64 0.12
N GLY A 181 -7.94 -38.25 0.00
CA GLY A 181 -7.35 -38.61 -1.30
C GLY A 181 -6.93 -37.39 -2.12
N LEU A 182 -6.80 -36.21 -1.50
CA LEU A 182 -6.19 -35.05 -2.13
C LEU A 182 -4.67 -35.16 -1.92
N SER A 183 -3.89 -35.15 -3.00
CA SER A 183 -2.43 -35.17 -2.93
C SER A 183 -1.82 -33.79 -2.64
N SER A 184 -2.59 -32.72 -2.88
CA SER A 184 -2.23 -31.32 -2.66
C SER A 184 -3.48 -30.47 -2.44
N PHE A 185 -3.31 -29.31 -1.80
CA PHE A 185 -4.33 -28.27 -1.77
C PHE A 185 -4.24 -27.45 -3.06
N THR A 186 -5.08 -27.79 -4.02
CA THR A 186 -5.11 -27.15 -5.35
C THR A 186 -6.57 -26.99 -5.77
N PRO A 187 -7.33 -26.09 -5.11
CA PRO A 187 -8.68 -25.76 -5.55
C PRO A 187 -8.65 -25.25 -7.00
N ASP A 188 -9.68 -25.57 -7.76
CA ASP A 188 -9.86 -25.11 -9.13
C ASP A 188 -10.38 -23.67 -9.15
N ILE A 189 -9.46 -22.72 -8.96
CA ILE A 189 -9.75 -21.28 -8.93
C ILE A 189 -9.91 -20.67 -10.32
N TYR A 190 -9.50 -21.38 -11.37
CA TYR A 190 -9.60 -20.95 -12.76
C TYR A 190 -10.80 -21.56 -13.49
N GLY A 191 -11.45 -22.56 -12.89
CA GLY A 191 -12.64 -23.19 -13.44
C GLY A 191 -13.87 -22.29 -13.41
N ASN A 192 -14.82 -22.60 -14.29
CA ASN A 192 -16.06 -21.82 -14.46
C ASN A 192 -17.07 -22.00 -13.30
N ASN A 193 -16.80 -22.91 -12.34
CA ASN A 193 -17.71 -23.19 -11.23
C ASN A 193 -16.99 -23.18 -9.87
N PRO A 194 -16.99 -22.04 -9.15
CA PRO A 194 -16.41 -21.94 -7.81
C PRO A 194 -17.13 -22.82 -6.78
N ASP A 195 -18.41 -23.13 -7.02
CA ASP A 195 -19.23 -24.02 -6.18
C ASP A 195 -19.18 -25.49 -6.67
N SER A 196 -18.20 -25.85 -7.49
CA SER A 196 -17.95 -27.25 -7.83
C SER A 196 -17.71 -28.08 -6.56
N PHE A 197 -18.14 -29.36 -6.55
CA PHE A 197 -17.90 -30.24 -5.40
C PHE A 197 -16.42 -30.35 -5.01
N PHE A 198 -15.53 -30.25 -5.99
CA PHE A 198 -14.09 -30.23 -5.76
C PHE A 198 -13.63 -29.01 -4.95
N ASN A 199 -14.13 -27.82 -5.31
CA ASN A 199 -13.83 -26.58 -4.61
C ASN A 199 -14.49 -26.55 -3.23
N LEU A 200 -15.74 -27.01 -3.12
CA LEU A 200 -16.43 -27.13 -1.83
C LEU A 200 -15.68 -28.08 -0.88
N LEU A 201 -15.10 -29.18 -1.39
CA LEU A 201 -14.27 -30.08 -0.59
C LEU A 201 -13.01 -29.36 -0.06
N HIS A 202 -12.31 -28.61 -0.92
CA HIS A 202 -11.13 -27.82 -0.54
C HIS A 202 -11.48 -26.75 0.50
N GLU A 203 -12.59 -26.06 0.31
CA GLU A 203 -13.11 -25.07 1.24
C GLU A 203 -13.37 -25.73 2.61
N ARG A 204 -14.12 -26.83 2.61
CA ARG A 204 -14.53 -27.49 3.85
C ARG A 204 -13.33 -28.05 4.63
N ILE A 205 -12.36 -28.68 3.97
CA ILE A 205 -11.16 -29.20 4.66
C ILE A 205 -10.27 -28.07 5.15
N ALA A 206 -10.09 -26.99 4.38
CA ALA A 206 -9.29 -25.84 4.80
C ALA A 206 -9.89 -25.16 6.03
N LEU A 207 -11.20 -24.89 6.02
CA LEU A 207 -11.88 -24.25 7.15
C LEU A 207 -11.91 -25.16 8.39
N SER A 208 -12.14 -26.46 8.23
CA SER A 208 -12.16 -27.41 9.36
C SER A 208 -10.78 -27.56 10.03
N THR A 209 -9.73 -27.64 9.22
CA THR A 209 -8.35 -27.71 9.75
C THR A 209 -7.91 -26.37 10.37
N PHE A 210 -8.34 -25.24 9.81
CA PHE A 210 -8.12 -23.92 10.40
C PHE A 210 -8.78 -23.81 11.77
N GLU A 211 -10.06 -24.19 11.89
CA GLU A 211 -10.78 -24.18 13.17
C GLU A 211 -10.11 -25.07 14.21
N HIS A 212 -9.65 -26.26 13.82
CA HIS A 212 -8.87 -27.14 14.69
C HIS A 212 -7.58 -26.47 15.20
N MET A 213 -6.87 -25.77 14.33
CA MET A 213 -5.65 -25.05 14.69
C MET A 213 -5.93 -23.82 15.59
N CYS A 214 -7.03 -23.11 15.36
CA CYS A 214 -7.48 -22.03 16.25
C CYS A 214 -7.84 -22.55 17.65
N THR A 215 -8.60 -23.64 17.74
CA THR A 215 -8.99 -24.25 19.02
C THR A 215 -7.80 -24.87 19.77
N SER A 216 -6.77 -25.29 19.04
CA SER A 216 -5.50 -25.77 19.60
C SER A 216 -4.48 -24.65 19.89
N PHE A 217 -4.87 -23.38 19.77
CA PHE A 217 -4.01 -22.20 20.01
C PHE A 217 -2.76 -22.11 19.11
N ALA A 218 -2.75 -22.81 17.97
CA ALA A 218 -1.63 -22.81 17.03
C ALA A 218 -1.44 -21.46 16.31
N TYR A 219 -2.49 -20.63 16.27
CA TYR A 219 -2.47 -19.28 15.67
C TYR A 219 -2.40 -18.14 16.68
N THR A 220 -1.96 -18.40 17.91
CA THR A 220 -1.81 -17.37 18.96
C THR A 220 -0.94 -16.19 18.53
N ALA A 221 0.08 -16.43 17.70
CA ALA A 221 0.96 -15.39 17.14
C ALA A 221 0.25 -14.34 16.28
N PHE A 222 -0.99 -14.61 15.81
CA PHE A 222 -1.77 -13.72 14.96
C PHE A 222 -2.89 -12.99 15.70
N ASN A 223 -2.97 -13.09 17.03
CA ASN A 223 -4.05 -12.48 17.83
C ASN A 223 -5.46 -12.86 17.32
N VAL A 224 -5.66 -14.13 16.99
CA VAL A 224 -6.93 -14.66 16.47
C VAL A 224 -8.05 -14.42 17.49
N ASN A 225 -9.07 -13.67 17.06
CA ASN A 225 -10.29 -13.50 17.82
C ASN A 225 -11.22 -14.71 17.61
N LEU A 226 -11.33 -15.55 18.64
CA LEU A 226 -12.10 -16.79 18.59
C LEU A 226 -13.60 -16.60 18.29
N ARG A 227 -14.16 -15.40 18.51
CA ARG A 227 -15.56 -15.12 18.13
C ARG A 227 -15.72 -15.16 16.61
N TYR A 228 -14.80 -14.53 15.88
CA TYR A 228 -14.81 -14.52 14.41
C TYR A 228 -14.26 -15.81 13.82
N ALA A 229 -13.31 -16.47 14.50
CA ALA A 229 -12.79 -17.77 14.07
C ALA A 229 -13.82 -18.93 14.18
N LYS A 230 -14.96 -18.70 14.83
CA LYS A 230 -16.08 -19.65 14.92
C LYS A 230 -17.28 -19.24 14.05
N ASP A 231 -17.16 -18.17 13.27
CA ASP A 231 -18.21 -17.73 12.36
C ASP A 231 -17.99 -18.37 10.98
N PRO A 232 -18.72 -19.44 10.62
CA PRO A 232 -18.48 -20.16 9.38
C PRO A 232 -18.78 -19.33 8.14
N VAL A 233 -19.74 -18.39 8.23
CA VAL A 233 -20.11 -17.51 7.11
C VAL A 233 -18.99 -16.50 6.86
N PHE A 234 -18.45 -15.93 7.93
CA PHE A 234 -17.33 -15.00 7.82
C PHE A 234 -16.05 -15.67 7.30
N LEU A 235 -15.72 -16.86 7.79
CA LEU A 235 -14.56 -17.62 7.31
C LEU A 235 -14.70 -18.02 5.84
N GLN A 236 -15.89 -18.43 5.41
CA GLN A 236 -16.17 -18.73 3.99
C GLN A 236 -15.94 -17.49 3.12
N LYS A 237 -16.41 -16.32 3.56
CA LYS A 237 -16.19 -15.06 2.82
C LYS A 237 -14.70 -14.77 2.65
N ILE A 238 -13.90 -14.85 3.72
CA ILE A 238 -12.45 -14.61 3.66
C ILE A 238 -11.78 -15.63 2.74
N TYR A 239 -12.14 -16.91 2.86
CA TYR A 239 -11.63 -17.98 2.01
C TYR A 239 -11.87 -17.70 0.53
N ARG A 240 -13.13 -17.40 0.17
CA ARG A 240 -13.52 -17.18 -1.22
C ARG A 240 -12.89 -15.93 -1.80
N HIS A 241 -12.80 -14.85 -1.03
CA HIS A 241 -12.06 -13.66 -1.42
C HIS A 241 -10.59 -13.97 -1.70
N PHE A 242 -9.91 -14.64 -0.77
CA PHE A 242 -8.49 -14.90 -0.92
C PHE A 242 -8.19 -15.82 -2.12
N LEU A 243 -9.02 -16.82 -2.38
CA LEU A 243 -8.78 -17.77 -3.49
C LEU A 243 -9.30 -17.28 -4.84
N PHE A 244 -10.58 -16.94 -4.93
CA PHE A 244 -11.26 -16.69 -6.21
C PHE A 244 -11.15 -15.23 -6.67
N SER A 245 -10.72 -14.32 -5.79
CA SER A 245 -10.36 -12.94 -6.16
C SER A 245 -8.83 -12.80 -6.17
N TYR A 246 -8.19 -12.77 -5.00
CA TYR A 246 -6.76 -12.44 -4.90
C TYR A 246 -5.82 -13.45 -5.59
N LEU A 247 -5.85 -14.73 -5.21
CA LEU A 247 -4.93 -15.72 -5.81
C LEU A 247 -5.25 -16.01 -7.28
N ARG A 248 -6.51 -15.91 -7.68
CA ARG A 248 -6.92 -16.07 -9.08
C ARG A 248 -6.36 -14.95 -9.95
N LYS A 249 -6.58 -13.68 -9.59
CA LYS A 249 -6.04 -12.53 -10.32
C LYS A 249 -4.52 -12.59 -10.43
N ASN A 250 -3.83 -12.88 -9.33
CA ASN A 250 -2.38 -13.04 -9.34
C ASN A 250 -1.94 -14.21 -10.24
N GLY A 251 -2.68 -15.31 -10.23
CA GLY A 251 -2.43 -16.47 -11.09
C GLY A 251 -2.60 -16.18 -12.58
N GLU A 252 -3.66 -15.46 -12.93
CA GLU A 252 -3.94 -15.01 -14.31
C GLU A 252 -2.84 -14.05 -14.80
N LYS A 253 -2.45 -13.06 -13.99
CA LYS A 253 -1.32 -12.15 -14.29
C LYS A 253 0.00 -12.91 -14.51
N GLU A 254 0.34 -13.84 -13.63
CA GLU A 254 1.59 -14.62 -13.72
C GLU A 254 1.60 -15.61 -14.89
N GLU A 255 0.43 -16.06 -15.36
CA GLU A 255 0.30 -16.92 -16.55
C GLU A 255 0.50 -16.12 -17.85
N GLU A 256 0.00 -14.87 -17.88
CA GLU A 256 0.17 -13.96 -19.01
C GLU A 256 1.63 -13.47 -19.12
N GLN A 257 2.20 -13.00 -18.02
CA GLN A 257 3.58 -12.53 -17.96
C GLN A 257 4.31 -13.09 -16.73
N PRO A 258 5.09 -14.19 -16.89
CA PRO A 258 5.85 -14.76 -15.80
C PRO A 258 6.82 -13.75 -15.16
N GLY A 259 6.73 -13.56 -13.85
CA GLY A 259 7.53 -12.62 -13.08
C GLY A 259 6.89 -11.25 -12.84
N VAL A 260 5.74 -10.94 -13.46
CA VAL A 260 5.10 -9.62 -13.36
C VAL A 260 4.78 -9.22 -11.92
N LEU A 261 4.31 -10.15 -11.09
CA LEU A 261 3.97 -9.85 -9.69
C LEU A 261 5.18 -9.37 -8.88
N LYS A 262 6.37 -9.87 -9.24
CA LYS A 262 7.61 -9.45 -8.60
C LYS A 262 8.04 -8.09 -9.10
N GLU A 263 7.91 -7.83 -10.40
CA GLU A 263 8.23 -6.54 -11.02
C GLU A 263 7.33 -5.42 -10.48
N GLU A 264 6.02 -5.65 -10.41
CA GLU A 264 5.03 -4.75 -9.79
C GLU A 264 5.42 -4.45 -8.34
N ALA A 265 5.66 -5.47 -7.52
CA ALA A 265 6.04 -5.27 -6.12
C ALA A 265 7.39 -4.54 -5.96
N ASP A 266 8.37 -4.79 -6.83
CA ASP A 266 9.64 -4.07 -6.84
C ASP A 266 9.43 -2.59 -7.23
N PHE A 267 8.51 -2.30 -8.16
CA PHE A 267 8.10 -0.96 -8.56
C PHE A 267 7.36 -0.21 -7.45
N ASP A 268 6.37 -0.84 -6.81
CA ASP A 268 5.64 -0.28 -5.66
C ASP A 268 6.58 0.05 -4.51
N ASN A 269 7.56 -0.82 -4.28
CA ASN A 269 8.61 -0.60 -3.29
C ASN A 269 9.46 0.64 -3.62
N VAL A 270 9.71 0.93 -4.90
CA VAL A 270 10.37 2.18 -5.32
C VAL A 270 9.44 3.36 -5.08
N TYR A 271 8.20 3.29 -5.51
CA TYR A 271 7.23 4.39 -5.38
C TYR A 271 6.96 4.75 -3.91
N ARG A 272 6.74 3.75 -3.06
CA ARG A 272 6.60 3.91 -1.60
C ARG A 272 7.82 4.56 -0.95
N ARG A 273 9.05 4.26 -1.42
CA ARG A 273 10.27 4.94 -0.94
C ARG A 273 10.32 6.40 -1.37
N ARG A 274 9.89 6.72 -2.59
CA ARG A 274 9.76 8.12 -3.07
C ARG A 274 8.74 8.87 -2.23
N ARG A 275 7.54 8.32 -2.03
CA ARG A 275 6.47 8.90 -1.20
C ARG A 275 6.92 9.20 0.22
N ASN A 276 7.59 8.25 0.87
CA ASN A 276 8.13 8.45 2.22
C ASN A 276 9.22 9.55 2.28
N THR A 277 10.05 9.63 1.24
CA THR A 277 11.08 10.68 1.16
C THR A 277 10.44 12.05 0.95
N ALA A 278 9.49 12.16 0.01
CA ALA A 278 8.72 13.36 -0.29
C ALA A 278 8.03 13.89 0.97
N LYS A 279 7.21 13.03 1.62
CA LYS A 279 6.54 13.33 2.88
C LYS A 279 7.50 13.87 3.93
N GLY A 280 8.62 13.19 4.16
CA GLY A 280 9.57 13.62 5.16
C GLY A 280 10.31 14.93 4.83
N ARG A 281 10.50 15.27 3.54
CA ARG A 281 11.02 16.58 3.13
C ARG A 281 9.99 17.67 3.34
N VAL A 282 8.74 17.43 2.93
CA VAL A 282 7.61 18.35 3.13
C VAL A 282 7.40 18.67 4.61
N GLU A 283 7.36 17.65 5.47
CA GLU A 283 7.23 17.83 6.92
C GLU A 283 8.37 18.69 7.50
N TRP A 284 9.61 18.44 7.07
CA TRP A 284 10.76 19.22 7.51
C TRP A 284 10.70 20.67 7.04
N LEU A 285 10.32 20.92 5.78
CA LEU A 285 10.18 22.26 5.21
C LEU A 285 9.10 23.06 5.94
N LYS A 286 7.91 22.46 6.15
CA LYS A 286 6.82 23.07 6.92
C LYS A 286 7.27 23.40 8.35
N ALA A 287 7.95 22.47 9.02
CA ALA A 287 8.47 22.68 10.38
C ALA A 287 9.54 23.78 10.49
N ASN A 288 10.24 24.09 9.39
CA ASN A 288 11.28 25.12 9.34
C ASN A 288 10.80 26.46 8.75
N GLY A 289 9.49 26.59 8.49
CA GLY A 289 8.84 27.81 8.04
C GLY A 289 9.14 28.18 6.58
N TYR A 290 9.40 27.20 5.72
CA TYR A 290 9.51 27.45 4.28
C TYR A 290 8.12 27.72 3.67
N GLY A 291 8.08 28.61 2.70
CA GLY A 291 6.88 29.05 1.98
C GLY A 291 6.25 27.94 1.15
N ARG A 292 5.02 28.19 0.68
CA ARG A 292 4.19 27.19 -0.01
C ARG A 292 4.86 26.68 -1.28
N GLU A 293 5.40 27.57 -2.12
CA GLU A 293 6.05 27.19 -3.38
C GLU A 293 7.27 26.30 -3.14
N VAL A 294 8.06 26.57 -2.10
CA VAL A 294 9.22 25.74 -1.73
C VAL A 294 8.80 24.36 -1.25
N VAL A 295 7.68 24.27 -0.55
CA VAL A 295 7.09 23.00 -0.13
C VAL A 295 6.60 22.22 -1.35
N ALA A 296 5.91 22.89 -2.29
CA ALA A 296 5.34 22.29 -3.49
C ALA A 296 6.38 21.56 -4.37
N LEU A 297 7.64 22.02 -4.36
CA LEU A 297 8.77 21.32 -5.00
C LEU A 297 8.91 19.84 -4.62
N PHE A 298 8.42 19.43 -3.44
CA PHE A 298 8.54 18.06 -2.94
C PHE A 298 7.20 17.40 -2.60
N GLU A 299 6.07 18.01 -2.95
CA GLU A 299 4.74 17.43 -2.72
C GLU A 299 4.43 16.30 -3.71
N CYS A 300 4.90 16.42 -4.96
CA CYS A 300 4.79 15.35 -5.95
C CYS A 300 5.86 14.27 -5.72
N ASN A 301 5.49 13.00 -5.82
CA ASN A 301 6.41 11.87 -5.72
C ASN A 301 7.45 11.90 -6.85
N GLU A 302 7.04 12.39 -8.01
CA GLU A 302 7.80 12.58 -9.24
C GLU A 302 8.99 13.53 -9.03
N CYS A 303 8.87 14.51 -8.13
CA CYS A 303 9.96 15.42 -7.80
C CYS A 303 11.09 14.77 -6.97
N THR A 304 10.82 13.60 -6.41
CA THR A 304 11.71 12.94 -5.46
C THR A 304 12.51 11.83 -6.12
N SER A 305 13.82 11.77 -5.84
CA SER A 305 14.69 10.75 -6.39
C SER A 305 14.48 9.39 -5.76
N GLU A 306 14.56 8.37 -6.61
CA GLU A 306 14.70 6.98 -6.23
C GLU A 306 16.02 6.74 -5.49
N ASP A 307 16.05 5.62 -4.77
CA ASP A 307 17.27 5.10 -4.18
C ASP A 307 17.29 3.55 -4.19
N GLU A 308 18.48 3.01 -4.38
CA GLU A 308 18.76 1.57 -4.42
C GLU A 308 19.89 1.21 -3.48
N TYR A 309 19.75 0.08 -2.77
CA TYR A 309 20.77 -0.35 -1.83
C TYR A 309 22.00 -0.92 -2.56
N ASP A 310 23.15 -0.29 -2.36
CA ASP A 310 24.44 -0.76 -2.84
C ASP A 310 25.20 -1.41 -1.67
N ALA A 311 25.38 -2.73 -1.76
CA ALA A 311 26.08 -3.50 -0.74
C ALA A 311 27.57 -3.16 -0.63
N GLY A 312 28.22 -2.78 -1.75
CA GLY A 312 29.63 -2.38 -1.77
C GLY A 312 29.86 -1.04 -1.09
N ARG A 313 28.85 -0.16 -1.11
CA ARG A 313 28.89 1.17 -0.46
C ARG A 313 28.22 1.19 0.92
N GLY A 314 27.50 0.13 1.28
CA GLY A 314 26.80 0.00 2.55
C GLY A 314 25.67 1.02 2.75
N GLY A 315 25.01 1.43 1.67
CA GLY A 315 23.97 2.46 1.73
C GLY A 315 23.14 2.58 0.46
N TYR A 316 22.16 3.49 0.47
CA TYR A 316 21.24 3.67 -0.64
C TYR A 316 21.77 4.71 -1.61
N VAL A 317 22.12 4.31 -2.82
CA VAL A 317 22.59 5.19 -3.89
C VAL A 317 21.39 5.92 -4.49
N VAL A 318 21.48 7.24 -4.52
CA VAL A 318 20.43 8.12 -5.07
C VAL A 318 20.55 8.17 -6.59
N LYS A 319 19.46 7.87 -7.28
CA LYS A 319 19.36 8.00 -8.73
C LYS A 319 19.05 9.45 -9.14
N ALA A 320 19.31 9.75 -10.41
CA ALA A 320 18.91 11.01 -11.03
C ALA A 320 17.37 11.16 -11.00
N VAL A 321 16.87 12.36 -11.28
CA VAL A 321 15.46 12.60 -11.59
C VAL A 321 15.41 13.36 -12.88
N THR A 322 14.59 12.87 -13.80
CA THR A 322 14.42 13.42 -15.14
C THR A 322 14.07 14.90 -15.07
N GLY A 323 14.79 15.71 -15.84
CA GLY A 323 14.55 17.14 -16.00
C GLY A 323 14.81 18.03 -14.80
N ARG A 324 15.17 17.48 -13.63
CA ARG A 324 15.34 18.27 -12.40
C ARG A 324 16.61 19.14 -12.44
N SER A 325 16.48 20.42 -12.10
CA SER A 325 17.59 21.36 -12.10
C SER A 325 18.71 21.00 -11.11
N PRO A 326 19.97 21.39 -11.39
CA PRO A 326 21.07 21.25 -10.45
C PRO A 326 20.79 21.97 -9.11
N ALA A 327 20.12 23.12 -9.18
CA ALA A 327 19.67 23.90 -8.04
C ALA A 327 18.84 23.08 -7.05
N ILE A 328 17.82 22.38 -7.55
CA ILE A 328 16.90 21.58 -6.74
C ILE A 328 17.58 20.31 -6.26
N THR A 329 18.46 19.74 -7.08
CA THR A 329 19.28 18.59 -6.68
C THR A 329 20.16 18.92 -5.46
N SER A 330 20.81 20.08 -5.46
CA SER A 330 21.60 20.60 -4.34
C SER A 330 20.71 20.92 -3.13
N PHE A 331 19.56 21.57 -3.34
CA PHE A 331 18.63 21.89 -2.26
C PHE A 331 18.05 20.63 -1.59
N ALA A 332 17.68 19.61 -2.37
CA ALA A 332 17.24 18.32 -1.86
C ALA A 332 18.36 17.62 -1.04
N ALA A 333 19.61 17.77 -1.46
CA ALA A 333 20.76 17.25 -0.71
C ALA A 333 20.92 17.92 0.65
N PHE A 334 20.81 19.25 0.68
CA PHE A 334 20.79 20.02 1.90
C PHE A 334 19.69 19.57 2.86
N ILE A 335 18.45 19.42 2.39
CA ILE A 335 17.32 18.98 3.22
C ILE A 335 17.60 17.60 3.83
N ASP A 336 18.03 16.65 3.00
CA ASP A 336 18.31 15.29 3.46
C ASP A 336 19.44 15.27 4.51
N GLU A 337 20.48 16.08 4.34
CA GLU A 337 21.56 16.22 5.33
C GLU A 337 21.06 16.78 6.66
N LYS A 338 20.24 17.84 6.63
CA LYS A 338 19.65 18.43 7.85
C LYS A 338 18.71 17.46 8.55
N ARG A 339 17.87 16.74 7.79
CA ARG A 339 16.99 15.70 8.33
C ARG A 339 17.78 14.60 9.01
N ALA A 340 18.86 14.13 8.41
CA ALA A 340 19.74 13.12 9.01
C ALA A 340 20.37 13.61 10.33
N LYS A 341 20.77 14.89 10.42
CA LYS A 341 21.34 15.48 11.64
C LYS A 341 20.31 15.73 12.76
N SER A 342 19.05 16.03 12.40
CA SER A 342 17.98 16.26 13.38
C SER A 342 17.54 15.01 14.15
N ILE A 343 17.87 13.81 13.65
CA ILE A 343 17.47 12.51 14.21
C ILE A 343 18.69 11.83 14.88
N GLN A 344 19.50 12.59 15.62
CA GLN A 344 20.51 11.99 16.46
C GLN A 344 19.89 11.35 17.71
N PRO A 345 20.27 10.10 18.04
CA PRO A 345 19.73 9.39 19.20
C PRO A 345 20.12 10.09 20.50
N GLY A 346 19.16 10.26 21.41
CA GLY A 346 19.43 10.69 22.77
C GLY A 346 20.54 9.84 23.40
N ARG A 347 21.42 10.48 24.18
CA ARG A 347 22.64 9.86 24.74
C ARG A 347 22.27 8.85 25.85
N GLY A 348 21.86 7.63 25.48
CA GLY A 348 21.47 6.58 26.42
C GLY A 348 21.78 5.17 25.91
N LYS A 349 22.24 4.28 26.80
CA LYS A 349 22.67 2.91 26.46
C LYS A 349 21.56 1.97 25.93
N ASN A 350 20.30 2.42 25.94
CA ASN A 350 19.13 1.65 25.47
C ASN A 350 18.31 2.43 24.43
N VAL A 351 18.96 3.11 23.49
CA VAL A 351 18.23 3.74 22.39
C VAL A 351 17.91 2.67 21.37
N LYS A 352 16.66 2.19 21.38
CA LYS A 352 16.08 1.53 20.21
C LYS A 352 16.35 2.48 19.04
N LYS A 353 17.15 2.07 18.05
CA LYS A 353 17.24 2.77 16.77
C LYS A 353 15.80 3.04 16.37
N THR A 354 15.37 4.30 16.40
CA THR A 354 14.01 4.65 16.01
C THR A 354 13.85 4.09 14.61
N ARG A 355 12.88 3.18 14.41
CA ARG A 355 12.61 2.57 13.09
C ARG A 355 12.41 3.64 11.99
N HIS A 356 12.16 4.89 12.39
CA HIS A 356 11.95 6.07 11.57
C HIS A 356 13.19 6.96 11.34
N ALA A 357 14.41 6.53 11.69
CA ALA A 357 15.59 7.31 11.31
C ALA A 357 15.73 7.38 9.78
N PRO A 358 16.05 8.55 9.19
CA PRO A 358 16.20 8.67 7.74
C PRO A 358 17.33 7.74 7.29
N ARG A 359 17.12 7.06 6.16
CA ARG A 359 18.13 6.20 5.59
C ARG A 359 19.33 7.04 5.14
N THR A 360 20.53 6.49 5.29
CA THR A 360 21.74 7.10 4.72
C THR A 360 21.66 7.02 3.19
N ARG A 361 21.59 8.18 2.56
CA ARG A 361 21.52 8.35 1.10
C ARG A 361 22.88 8.77 0.55
N ILE A 362 23.45 7.96 -0.33
CA ILE A 362 24.75 8.16 -0.97
C ILE A 362 24.53 8.80 -2.33
N ARG A 363 25.16 9.94 -2.58
CA ARG A 363 25.16 10.60 -3.89
C ARG A 363 26.46 10.29 -4.61
N ILE A 364 26.35 9.75 -5.82
CA ILE A 364 27.50 9.50 -6.70
C ILE A 364 27.40 10.44 -7.92
N SER A 365 28.55 10.78 -8.50
CA SER A 365 28.64 11.62 -9.69
C SER A 365 29.37 10.83 -10.79
N PRO A 366 28.76 10.63 -11.98
CA PRO A 366 27.37 10.95 -12.31
C PRO A 366 26.37 10.04 -11.56
N PRO A 367 25.15 10.52 -11.24
CA PRO A 367 24.11 9.68 -10.64
C PRO A 367 23.63 8.60 -11.62
N PRO A 368 23.22 7.40 -11.13
CA PRO A 368 22.61 6.39 -12.00
C PRO A 368 21.28 6.89 -12.57
N LEU A 369 20.89 6.33 -13.72
CA LEU A 369 19.63 6.64 -14.37
C LEU A 369 18.42 6.21 -13.50
N PRO A 370 17.32 6.98 -13.53
CA PRO A 370 16.09 6.61 -12.84
C PRO A 370 15.39 5.44 -13.54
N THR A 371 14.62 4.66 -12.78
CA THR A 371 13.68 3.68 -13.37
C THR A 371 12.39 4.39 -13.81
N VAL A 372 11.87 5.30 -13.00
CA VAL A 372 10.69 6.11 -13.28
C VAL A 372 11.11 7.44 -13.92
N VAL A 373 10.67 7.65 -15.15
CA VAL A 373 10.99 8.85 -15.95
C VAL A 373 9.87 9.88 -15.98
N SER A 374 8.76 9.66 -15.27
CA SER A 374 7.61 10.56 -15.24
C SER A 374 7.96 11.95 -14.67
N LEU A 375 7.41 12.98 -15.31
CA LEU A 375 7.58 14.38 -14.90
C LEU A 375 6.50 14.79 -13.88
N PRO A 376 6.80 15.71 -12.95
CA PRO A 376 5.84 16.15 -11.95
C PRO A 376 4.73 17.01 -12.57
N LYS A 377 3.46 16.75 -12.22
CA LYS A 377 2.31 17.46 -12.81
C LYS A 377 2.14 18.90 -12.30
N THR A 378 2.57 19.21 -11.07
CA THR A 378 2.26 20.48 -10.39
C THR A 378 3.46 21.11 -9.67
N ALA A 379 4.67 20.94 -10.21
CA ALA A 379 5.87 21.54 -9.62
C ALA A 379 6.09 23.01 -10.07
N PRO A 380 6.66 23.87 -9.21
CA PRO A 380 7.20 25.16 -9.60
C PRO A 380 8.15 25.06 -10.80
N LEU A 381 8.20 26.11 -11.64
CA LEU A 381 8.98 26.11 -12.90
C LEU A 381 10.46 25.79 -12.67
N ASP A 382 11.03 26.32 -11.59
CA ASP A 382 12.43 26.14 -11.22
C ASP A 382 12.79 24.74 -10.69
N PHE A 383 11.79 23.84 -10.61
CA PHE A 383 12.04 22.42 -10.56
C PHE A 383 12.89 21.96 -11.75
N PHE A 384 12.57 22.44 -12.96
CA PHE A 384 13.20 22.00 -14.19
C PHE A 384 14.51 22.70 -14.44
N ASP A 385 15.46 21.98 -15.02
CA ASP A 385 16.61 22.61 -15.64
C ASP A 385 16.14 23.45 -16.85
N PRO A 386 16.55 24.73 -16.98
CA PRO A 386 16.09 25.57 -18.09
C PRO A 386 16.42 25.02 -19.48
N GLU A 387 17.59 24.41 -19.67
CA GLU A 387 17.99 23.80 -20.94
C GLU A 387 17.07 22.61 -21.24
N TYR A 388 16.88 21.73 -20.25
CA TYR A 388 15.95 20.61 -20.38
C TYR A 388 14.51 21.06 -20.67
N PHE A 389 14.01 22.05 -19.94
CA PHE A 389 12.65 22.56 -20.12
C PHE A 389 12.46 23.12 -21.53
N ASN A 390 13.39 23.92 -22.02
CA ASN A 390 13.26 24.62 -23.29
C ASN A 390 13.53 23.71 -24.51
N GLU A 391 14.46 22.76 -24.38
CA GLU A 391 14.92 21.93 -25.51
C GLU A 391 14.29 20.54 -25.54
N ASN A 392 14.02 19.93 -24.39
CA ASN A 392 13.51 18.55 -24.32
C ASN A 392 11.99 18.47 -24.14
N LEU A 393 11.34 19.48 -23.56
CA LEU A 393 9.89 19.46 -23.38
C LEU A 393 9.15 20.01 -24.59
N PRO A 394 8.20 19.24 -25.16
CA PRO A 394 7.29 19.73 -26.18
C PRO A 394 6.50 20.96 -25.70
N PRO A 395 6.10 21.86 -26.60
CA PRO A 395 5.29 23.03 -26.25
C PRO A 395 4.01 22.67 -25.45
N LEU A 396 3.31 21.60 -25.82
CA LEU A 396 2.10 21.13 -25.13
C LEU A 396 2.36 20.66 -23.69
N GLU A 397 3.59 20.27 -23.35
CA GLU A 397 3.97 19.96 -21.98
C GLU A 397 4.39 21.22 -21.23
N ARG A 398 5.13 22.12 -21.86
CA ARG A 398 5.59 23.38 -21.26
C ARG A 398 4.44 24.27 -20.79
N ILE A 399 3.36 24.36 -21.57
CA ILE A 399 2.18 25.19 -21.21
C ILE A 399 1.52 24.74 -19.91
N ARG A 400 1.64 23.45 -19.54
CA ARG A 400 1.10 22.92 -18.27
C ARG A 400 1.69 23.62 -17.04
N TYR A 401 2.86 24.24 -17.19
CA TYR A 401 3.56 24.93 -16.12
C TYR A 401 3.46 26.47 -16.21
N GLU A 402 2.63 27.01 -17.11
CA GLU A 402 2.46 28.47 -17.27
C GLU A 402 2.00 29.13 -15.96
N GLU A 403 1.01 28.52 -15.30
CA GLU A 403 0.45 29.01 -14.04
C GLU A 403 1.34 28.68 -12.83
N CYS A 404 2.41 27.88 -13.02
CA CYS A 404 3.30 27.51 -11.92
C CYS A 404 4.16 28.70 -11.46
N GLY A 405 4.38 28.75 -10.14
CA GLY A 405 5.23 29.72 -9.49
C GLY A 405 6.72 29.42 -9.67
N VAL A 406 7.54 30.18 -8.95
CA VAL A 406 8.96 29.90 -8.73
C VAL A 406 9.18 29.76 -7.24
N ALA A 407 9.98 28.77 -6.84
CA ALA A 407 10.21 28.42 -5.44
C ALA A 407 11.57 28.87 -4.89
N LEU A 408 12.64 28.75 -5.68
CA LEU A 408 14.00 29.08 -5.27
C LEU A 408 14.46 30.39 -5.89
N PRO A 409 15.18 31.23 -5.12
CA PRO A 409 15.79 32.43 -5.68
C PRO A 409 16.98 32.07 -6.59
N PRO A 410 17.48 33.05 -7.35
CA PRO A 410 18.73 32.94 -8.09
C PRO A 410 19.89 32.45 -7.21
N GLU A 411 20.85 31.76 -7.82
CA GLU A 411 21.97 31.12 -7.13
C GLU A 411 22.77 32.10 -6.26
N SER A 412 22.92 33.35 -6.69
CA SER A 412 23.62 34.42 -5.96
C SER A 412 23.01 34.75 -4.58
N VAL A 413 21.73 34.43 -4.35
CA VAL A 413 21.00 34.79 -3.13
C VAL A 413 20.53 33.55 -2.34
N ARG A 414 20.53 32.37 -2.96
CA ARG A 414 19.99 31.15 -2.37
C ARG A 414 20.66 30.79 -1.04
N GLY A 415 21.99 30.85 -1.00
CA GLY A 415 22.78 30.39 0.14
C GLY A 415 22.80 28.86 0.29
N GLU A 416 23.57 28.38 1.26
CA GLU A 416 23.73 26.95 1.59
C GLU A 416 23.32 26.63 3.04
N THR A 417 22.96 27.64 3.82
CA THR A 417 22.63 27.50 5.25
C THR A 417 21.21 27.93 5.57
N VAL A 418 20.63 27.37 6.64
CA VAL A 418 19.28 27.74 7.10
C VAL A 418 19.18 29.23 7.44
N GLN A 419 20.28 29.81 7.93
CA GLN A 419 20.39 31.23 8.27
C GLN A 419 20.34 32.11 7.01
N GLU A 420 21.07 31.74 5.95
CA GLU A 420 20.99 32.45 4.67
C GLU A 420 19.62 32.32 4.03
N HIS A 421 18.99 31.14 4.17
CA HIS A 421 17.63 30.93 3.69
C HIS A 421 16.60 31.82 4.40
N ALA A 422 16.89 32.33 5.60
CA ALA A 422 15.97 33.21 6.33
C ALA A 422 15.61 34.51 5.58
N VAL A 423 16.41 34.90 4.59
CA VAL A 423 16.15 36.09 3.75
C VAL A 423 14.96 35.89 2.81
N TRP A 424 14.67 34.65 2.42
CA TRP A 424 13.67 34.35 1.39
C TRP A 424 12.68 33.24 1.77
N LYS A 425 13.04 32.32 2.68
CA LYS A 425 12.26 31.11 2.93
C LYS A 425 10.83 31.36 3.43
N ASN A 426 10.58 32.45 4.13
CA ASN A 426 9.27 32.81 4.70
C ASN A 426 8.74 34.14 4.13
N MET A 427 9.32 34.59 3.02
CA MET A 427 8.84 35.76 2.29
C MET A 427 7.45 35.44 1.70
N PRO A 428 6.48 36.37 1.75
CA PRO A 428 5.22 36.21 1.05
C PRO A 428 5.44 35.96 -0.45
N ASP A 429 4.65 35.06 -1.04
CA ASP A 429 4.84 34.64 -2.44
C ASP A 429 4.82 35.84 -3.42
N GLU A 430 3.97 36.84 -3.18
CA GLU A 430 3.91 38.07 -3.98
C GLU A 430 5.24 38.86 -3.94
N GLU A 431 5.79 39.09 -2.75
CA GLU A 431 7.06 39.78 -2.56
C GLU A 431 8.23 38.98 -3.16
N PHE A 432 8.19 37.65 -3.03
CA PHE A 432 9.19 36.76 -3.59
C PHE A 432 9.18 36.81 -5.13
N MET A 433 7.99 36.78 -5.73
CA MET A 433 7.82 36.84 -7.17
C MET A 433 8.23 38.19 -7.76
N GLU A 434 7.92 39.29 -7.07
CA GLU A 434 8.37 40.64 -7.47
C GLU A 434 9.89 40.75 -7.44
N LYS A 435 10.52 40.25 -6.37
CA LYS A 435 11.96 40.43 -6.14
C LYS A 435 12.85 39.46 -6.92
N TYR A 436 12.43 38.21 -7.04
CA TYR A 436 13.25 37.12 -7.60
C TYR A 436 12.57 36.39 -8.75
N GLY A 437 11.24 36.25 -8.68
CA GLY A 437 10.48 35.42 -9.62
C GLY A 437 10.65 35.83 -11.08
N SER A 438 10.63 37.13 -11.40
CA SER A 438 10.79 37.62 -12.79
C SER A 438 12.12 37.19 -13.42
N GLN A 439 13.21 37.23 -12.65
CA GLN A 439 14.54 36.84 -13.15
C GLN A 439 14.63 35.34 -13.43
N VAL A 440 14.00 34.52 -12.59
CA VAL A 440 14.00 33.06 -12.76
C VAL A 440 13.05 32.65 -13.88
N LYS A 441 11.83 33.20 -13.93
CA LYS A 441 10.85 32.92 -14.99
C LYS A 441 11.37 33.26 -16.39
N ALA A 442 12.20 34.30 -16.52
CA ALA A 442 12.81 34.68 -17.80
C ALA A 442 13.73 33.60 -18.42
N GLN A 443 14.12 32.56 -17.67
CA GLN A 443 14.92 31.44 -18.17
C GLN A 443 14.07 30.38 -18.87
N TYR A 444 12.74 30.41 -18.70
CA TYR A 444 11.81 29.42 -19.24
C TYR A 444 11.01 30.04 -20.38
N ILE A 445 10.99 29.34 -21.51
CA ILE A 445 10.23 29.75 -22.69
C ILE A 445 8.86 29.09 -22.56
N ILE A 446 7.82 29.85 -22.24
CA ILE A 446 6.43 29.37 -22.27
C ILE A 446 5.88 29.60 -23.68
N PRO A 447 5.30 28.58 -24.34
CA PRO A 447 4.70 28.73 -25.65
C PRO A 447 3.55 29.73 -25.66
N THR A 448 3.42 30.45 -26.77
CA THR A 448 2.30 31.37 -26.99
C THR A 448 1.05 30.62 -27.46
N GLN A 449 -0.14 31.20 -27.24
CA GLN A 449 -1.39 30.61 -27.71
C GLN A 449 -1.37 30.35 -29.24
N GLU A 450 -0.77 31.24 -30.02
CA GLU A 450 -0.65 31.07 -31.47
C GLU A 450 0.23 29.87 -31.86
N GLU A 451 1.27 29.55 -31.08
CA GLU A 451 2.10 28.36 -31.28
C GLU A 451 1.31 27.09 -31.00
N LEU A 452 0.49 27.10 -29.93
CA LEU A 452 -0.37 25.98 -29.58
C LEU A 452 -1.46 25.75 -30.64
N ASP A 453 -2.07 26.83 -31.13
CA ASP A 453 -3.08 26.75 -32.19
C ASP A 453 -2.50 26.18 -33.50
N ARG A 454 -1.25 26.53 -33.83
CA ARG A 454 -0.53 25.95 -34.98
C ARG A 454 -0.27 24.45 -34.80
N ILE A 455 0.10 24.01 -33.60
CA ILE A 455 0.33 22.59 -33.30
C ILE A 455 -0.99 21.82 -33.39
N ALA A 456 -2.06 22.34 -32.79
CA ALA A 456 -3.38 21.72 -32.83
C ALA A 456 -3.93 21.58 -34.25
N ALA A 457 -3.73 22.60 -35.10
CA ALA A 457 -4.11 22.54 -36.51
C ALA A 457 -3.35 21.45 -37.29
N TYR A 458 -2.04 21.33 -37.06
CA TYR A 458 -1.21 20.31 -37.71
C TYR A 458 -1.57 18.89 -37.24
N GLU A 459 -1.88 18.69 -35.96
CA GLU A 459 -2.33 17.40 -35.43
C GLU A 459 -3.71 17.01 -35.96
N ALA A 460 -4.63 17.97 -36.09
CA ALA A 460 -5.95 17.73 -36.69
C ALA A 460 -5.84 17.29 -38.17
N ASP A 461 -4.95 17.93 -38.93
CA ASP A 461 -4.68 17.56 -40.32
C ASP A 461 -3.96 16.19 -40.44
N ALA A 462 -3.08 15.86 -39.49
CA ALA A 462 -2.42 14.56 -39.43
C ALA A 462 -3.38 13.41 -39.07
N ASN A 463 -4.33 13.64 -38.15
CA ASN A 463 -5.35 12.66 -37.78
C ASN A 463 -6.38 12.43 -38.89
N ASN A 464 -6.72 13.46 -39.67
CA ASN A 464 -7.56 13.30 -40.87
C ASN A 464 -6.92 12.41 -41.96
N ASN A 465 -5.58 12.21 -41.93
CA ASN A 465 -4.85 11.31 -42.83
C ASN A 465 -4.54 9.93 -42.21
N ARG A 466 -4.92 9.66 -40.96
CA ARG A 466 -4.64 8.41 -40.22
C ARG A 466 -5.88 7.57 -39.89
N ALA A 467 -7.06 7.93 -40.40
CA ALA A 467 -8.32 7.26 -40.12
C ALA A 467 -8.47 5.84 -40.77
N ASP A 468 -7.43 5.01 -40.72
CA ASP A 468 -7.51 3.60 -41.18
C ASP A 468 -6.49 2.64 -40.51
N ALA A 469 -6.01 2.92 -39.28
CA ALA A 469 -5.25 1.93 -38.52
C ALA A 469 -5.44 2.06 -37.01
N ASP A 470 -6.05 1.01 -36.46
CA ASP A 470 -5.94 0.48 -35.10
C ASP A 470 -6.52 1.33 -33.96
N ALA A 471 -7.77 0.97 -33.63
CA ALA A 471 -8.27 0.97 -32.27
C ALA A 471 -7.76 -0.31 -31.60
N ASP A 472 -6.88 -0.18 -30.62
CA ASP A 472 -6.71 -1.19 -29.57
C ASP A 472 -6.60 -0.45 -28.23
N ASP A 473 -7.38 -0.96 -27.29
CA ASP A 473 -7.64 -0.48 -25.94
C ASP A 473 -6.37 -0.33 -25.10
N GLU A 474 -6.23 0.81 -24.43
CA GLU A 474 -5.40 0.95 -23.23
C GLU A 474 -6.34 1.12 -22.03
N ASP A 475 -6.74 -0.01 -21.44
CA ASP A 475 -7.38 -0.06 -20.13
C ASP A 475 -6.31 0.20 -19.04
N GLU A 476 -6.28 1.44 -18.53
CA GLU A 476 -5.57 1.78 -17.30
C GLU A 476 -6.40 1.27 -16.09
N ASP A 477 -6.10 0.06 -15.63
CA ASP A 477 -6.65 -0.47 -14.38
C ASP A 477 -6.02 0.26 -13.15
N ASP A 478 -6.90 0.83 -12.34
CA ASP A 478 -6.65 1.56 -11.10
C ASP A 478 -6.24 0.57 -9.99
N ASP A 479 -4.93 0.36 -9.82
CA ASP A 479 -4.37 -0.45 -8.73
C ASP A 479 -4.52 0.28 -7.38
N GLU A 480 -5.57 -0.07 -6.62
CA GLU A 480 -5.74 0.35 -5.23
C GLU A 480 -4.66 -0.29 -4.32
N ASP A 481 -3.68 0.55 -3.95
CA ASP A 481 -2.62 0.35 -2.95
C ASP A 481 -3.01 -0.54 -1.75
N GLU A 482 -2.34 -1.70 -1.60
CA GLU A 482 -2.28 -2.47 -0.35
C GLU A 482 -1.43 -1.71 0.70
N ASP A 483 -2.06 -0.83 1.47
CA ASP A 483 -1.50 -0.26 2.70
C ASP A 483 -1.37 -1.34 3.79
N ASP A 484 -0.22 -2.04 3.78
CA ASP A 484 0.34 -2.76 4.94
C ASP A 484 0.75 -1.71 6.01
N GLU A 485 -0.20 -1.29 6.83
CA GLU A 485 0.07 -0.58 8.08
C GLU A 485 0.67 -1.56 9.10
N ASP A 486 2.00 -1.55 9.22
CA ASP A 486 2.72 -2.11 10.37
C ASP A 486 2.40 -1.27 11.64
N GLU A 487 1.60 -1.82 12.55
CA GLU A 487 1.66 -1.49 14.00
C GLU A 487 2.85 -2.16 14.70
#